data_AF-A0A970ZQ50-F1
#
_entry.id   AF-A0A970ZQ50-F1
#
_cell.length_a   1.000
_cell.length_b   1.000
_cell.length_c   1.000
_cell.angle_alpha   90.00
_cell.angle_beta   90.00
_cell.angle_gamma   90.00
#
_symmetry.space_group_name_H-M   'P 1'
#
loop_
_entity.id
_entity.type
_entity.pdbx_description
1 polymer ?
#
loop_
_entity_poly.entity_id
_entity_poly.type
_entity_poly.pdbx_seq_one_letter_code
_entity_poly.pdbx_strand_id
1 'polypeptide(L)'
;SGPVANAATLQLAACLPNFYLLETMATDVPHRREITDEAVRFENGQMFIPDKPGLGIEINEEAIKKHPYQPKTLRHYRGDLTDIRPDNAVSFFTQK
;
A
#
# COMPACT_ATOMS: atom_id res chain seq x y z
N SER A 1 5.40 -1.29 -1.68
CA SER A 1 5.07 -0.66 -0.39
C SER A 1 3.75 -1.21 0.14
N GLY A 2 3.71 -1.68 1.40
CA GLY A 2 2.46 -2.07 2.08
C GLY A 2 1.66 -0.85 2.57
N PRO A 3 0.46 -1.04 3.15
CA PRO A 3 -0.41 0.06 3.57
C PRO A 3 0.22 1.00 4.58
N VAL A 4 0.88 0.45 5.61
CA VAL A 4 1.52 1.26 6.65
C VAL A 4 2.67 2.10 6.10
N ALA A 5 3.50 1.52 5.24
CA ALA A 5 4.62 2.23 4.63
C ALA A 5 4.14 3.33 3.66
N ASN A 6 3.07 3.08 2.91
CA ASN A 6 2.47 4.10 2.03
C ASN A 6 1.91 5.26 2.84
N ALA A 7 1.13 4.99 3.90
CA ALA A 7 0.58 6.02 4.78
C ALA A 7 1.67 6.85 5.48
N ALA A 8 2.73 6.19 5.98
CA ALA A 8 3.86 6.88 6.60
C ALA A 8 4.58 7.83 5.64
N THR A 9 4.88 7.37 4.41
CA THR A 9 5.53 8.24 3.42
C THR A 9 4.62 9.37 2.95
N LEU A 10 3.29 9.16 2.92
CA LEU A 10 2.34 10.21 2.59
C LEU A 10 2.34 11.34 3.63
N GLN A 11 2.44 11.01 4.92
CA GLN A 11 2.60 12.03 5.98
C GLN A 11 3.94 12.77 5.86
N LEU A 12 5.03 12.09 5.50
CA LEU A 12 6.31 12.74 5.21
C LEU A 12 6.21 13.68 3.99
N ALA A 13 5.52 13.25 2.93
CA ALA A 13 5.29 14.06 1.75
C ALA A 13 4.54 15.37 2.07
N ALA A 14 3.63 15.33 3.05
CA ALA A 14 2.86 16.49 3.46
C ALA A 14 3.69 17.57 4.18
N CYS A 15 4.81 17.20 4.82
CA CYS A 15 5.58 18.12 5.67
C CYS A 15 6.99 18.45 5.16
N LEU A 16 7.43 17.83 4.06
CA LEU A 16 8.76 18.06 3.48
C LEU A 16 8.69 19.04 2.29
N PRO A 17 9.31 20.24 2.39
CA PRO A 17 9.27 21.23 1.30
C PRO A 17 10.04 20.79 0.04
N ASN A 18 10.87 19.76 0.16
CA ASN A 18 11.68 19.19 -0.93
C ASN A 18 11.19 17.79 -1.35
N PHE A 19 9.97 17.40 -0.97
CA PHE A 19 9.35 16.19 -1.48
C PHE A 19 9.08 16.30 -3.00
N TYR A 20 9.29 15.21 -3.74
CA TYR A 20 9.16 15.21 -5.21
C TYR A 20 8.11 14.20 -5.69
N LEU A 21 8.30 12.90 -5.42
CA LEU A 21 7.41 11.82 -5.87
C LEU A 21 7.34 10.70 -4.83
N LEU A 22 6.17 10.04 -4.76
CA LEU A 22 5.94 8.85 -3.95
C LEU A 22 5.78 7.64 -4.87
N GLU A 23 6.70 6.68 -4.77
CA GLU A 23 6.52 5.38 -5.39
C GLU A 23 5.33 4.66 -4.74
N THR A 24 4.44 4.14 -5.57
CA THR A 24 3.28 3.40 -5.09
C THR A 24 2.96 2.22 -5.98
N MET A 25 2.19 1.27 -5.45
CA MET A 25 1.71 0.10 -6.19
C MET A 25 0.21 0.22 -6.38
N ALA A 26 -0.25 0.39 -7.62
CA ALA A 26 -1.67 0.53 -7.93
C ALA A 26 -2.48 -0.74 -7.66
N THR A 27 -1.85 -1.90 -7.76
CA THR A 27 -2.45 -3.20 -7.50
C THR A 27 -1.81 -3.90 -6.30
N ASP A 28 -2.62 -4.60 -5.54
CA ASP A 28 -2.16 -5.40 -4.41
C ASP A 28 -3.02 -6.64 -4.18
N VAL A 29 -2.62 -7.45 -3.21
CA VAL A 29 -3.38 -8.62 -2.75
C VAL A 29 -4.82 -8.23 -2.35
N PRO A 30 -5.84 -9.05 -2.67
CA PRO A 30 -7.24 -8.74 -2.36
C PRO A 30 -7.52 -8.40 -0.90
N HIS A 31 -6.84 -9.07 0.01
CA HIS A 31 -7.02 -8.93 1.45
C HIS A 31 -6.41 -7.64 2.03
N ARG A 32 -5.76 -6.78 1.23
CA ARG A 32 -5.25 -5.49 1.74
C ARG A 32 -6.37 -4.64 2.36
N ARG A 33 -7.55 -4.65 1.74
CA ARG A 33 -8.75 -3.95 2.25
C ARG A 33 -9.35 -4.59 3.51
N GLU A 34 -8.98 -5.82 3.83
CA GLU A 34 -9.43 -6.50 5.05
C GLU A 34 -8.54 -6.15 6.24
N ILE A 35 -7.24 -5.93 6.00
CA ILE A 35 -6.23 -5.69 7.05
C ILE A 35 -6.06 -4.22 7.42
N THR A 36 -6.55 -3.29 6.62
CA THR A 36 -6.50 -1.85 6.90
C THR A 36 -7.69 -1.12 6.29
N ASP A 37 -8.07 0.02 6.88
CA ASP A 37 -9.06 0.94 6.32
C ASP A 37 -8.45 1.98 5.37
N GLU A 38 -7.19 1.81 4.97
CA GLU A 38 -6.49 2.72 4.06
C GLU A 38 -7.33 2.99 2.81
N ALA A 39 -7.67 4.26 2.61
CA ALA A 39 -8.50 4.73 1.50
C ALA A 39 -7.79 5.88 0.79
N VAL A 40 -6.71 5.56 0.07
CA VAL A 40 -5.95 6.55 -0.71
C VAL A 40 -6.81 7.02 -1.88
N ARG A 41 -7.21 8.29 -1.83
CA ARG A 41 -7.82 8.99 -2.96
C ARG A 41 -6.73 9.38 -3.94
N PHE A 42 -6.84 8.90 -5.18
CA PHE A 42 -5.92 9.19 -6.26
C PHE A 42 -6.65 9.90 -7.39
N GLU A 43 -6.22 11.11 -7.74
CA GLU A 43 -6.84 11.95 -8.77
C GLU A 43 -5.76 12.73 -9.52
N ASN A 44 -5.82 12.76 -10.86
CA ASN A 44 -4.89 13.54 -11.69
C ASN A 44 -3.39 13.31 -11.39
N GLY A 45 -3.01 12.08 -11.05
CA GLY A 45 -1.63 11.73 -10.72
C GLY A 45 -1.19 12.11 -9.29
N GLN A 46 -2.11 12.58 -8.45
CA GLN A 46 -1.84 13.03 -7.09
C GLN A 46 -2.60 12.18 -6.06
N MET A 47 -2.00 12.04 -4.88
CA MET A 47 -2.64 11.43 -3.71
C MET A 47 -3.06 12.52 -2.73
N PHE A 48 -4.26 12.39 -2.18
CA PHE A 48 -4.72 13.28 -1.12
C PHE A 48 -4.14 12.86 0.23
N ILE A 49 -3.66 13.84 1.00
CA ILE A 49 -3.26 13.63 2.39
C ILE A 49 -4.54 13.45 3.23
N PRO A 50 -4.65 12.37 4.03
CA PRO A 50 -5.81 12.15 4.89
C PRO A 50 -5.79 13.08 6.11
N ASP A 51 -6.97 13.51 6.56
CA ASP A 51 -7.15 14.36 7.75
C ASP A 51 -7.31 13.57 9.06
N LYS A 52 -7.31 12.24 8.99
CA LYS A 52 -7.39 11.38 10.19
C LYS A 52 -6.09 11.52 11.02
N PRO A 53 -6.17 11.46 12.36
CA PRO A 53 -4.98 11.52 13.22
C PRO A 53 -3.93 10.44 12.94
N GLY A 54 -2.69 10.70 13.36
CA GLY A 54 -1.58 9.75 13.24
C GLY A 54 -1.18 9.50 11.78
N LEU A 55 -1.09 8.24 11.37
CA LEU A 55 -0.82 7.87 9.97
C LEU A 55 -2.06 7.99 9.07
N GLY A 56 -3.24 8.26 9.65
CA GLY A 56 -4.49 8.36 8.93
C GLY A 56 -5.10 7.02 8.50
N ILE A 57 -4.65 5.92 9.10
CA ILE A 57 -5.13 4.56 8.84
C ILE A 57 -5.36 3.81 10.16
N GLU A 58 -6.28 2.86 10.13
CA GLU A 58 -6.51 1.84 11.13
C GLU A 58 -6.09 0.46 10.59
N ILE A 59 -5.72 -0.44 11.51
CA ILE A 59 -5.30 -1.80 11.20
C ILE A 59 -6.27 -2.80 11.84
N ASN A 60 -6.62 -3.84 11.09
CA ASN A 60 -7.43 -4.95 11.59
C ASN A 60 -6.54 -6.14 11.93
N GLU A 61 -6.14 -6.25 13.20
CA GLU A 61 -5.27 -7.32 13.69
C GLU A 61 -5.87 -8.72 13.49
N GLU A 62 -7.19 -8.88 13.64
CA GLU A 62 -7.87 -10.16 13.44
C GLU A 62 -7.83 -10.60 11.97
N ALA A 63 -7.92 -9.65 11.03
CA ALA A 63 -7.69 -9.96 9.62
C ALA A 63 -6.22 -10.31 9.34
N ILE A 64 -5.26 -9.59 9.93
CA ILE A 64 -3.82 -9.90 9.78
C ILE A 64 -3.51 -11.33 10.22
N LYS A 65 -4.09 -11.80 11.34
CA LYS A 65 -3.90 -13.17 11.84
C LYS A 65 -4.30 -14.25 10.82
N LYS A 66 -5.21 -13.96 9.88
CA LYS A 66 -5.62 -14.87 8.80
C LYS A 66 -4.58 -14.97 7.68
N HIS A 67 -3.60 -14.07 7.64
CA HIS A 67 -2.56 -13.99 6.61
C HIS A 67 -1.16 -14.05 7.24
N PRO A 68 -0.80 -15.18 7.91
CA PRO A 68 0.48 -15.31 8.56
C PRO A 68 1.62 -15.25 7.53
N TYR A 69 2.78 -14.77 7.98
CA TYR A 69 3.99 -14.71 7.17
C TYR A 69 4.28 -16.06 6.50
N GLN A 70 4.59 -15.99 5.21
CA GLN A 70 5.06 -17.12 4.42
C GLN A 70 6.51 -16.84 4.02
N PRO A 71 7.45 -17.77 4.25
CA PRO A 71 8.80 -17.65 3.74
C PRO A 71 8.81 -17.39 2.22
N LYS A 72 9.54 -16.37 1.79
CA LYS A 72 9.70 -16.01 0.37
C LYS A 72 11.17 -15.79 0.06
N THR A 73 11.69 -16.51 -0.93
CA THR A 73 12.98 -16.19 -1.56
C THR A 73 12.79 -15.02 -2.52
N LEU A 74 13.79 -14.14 -2.61
CA LEU A 74 13.73 -13.00 -3.54
C LEU A 74 13.63 -13.50 -4.99
N ARG A 75 12.75 -12.86 -5.76
CA ARG A 75 12.48 -13.23 -7.16
C ARG A 75 13.72 -13.23 -8.06
N HIS A 76 14.67 -12.35 -7.75
CA HIS A 76 15.98 -12.28 -8.39
C HIS A 76 16.77 -13.60 -8.36
N TYR A 77 16.49 -14.49 -7.40
CA TYR A 77 17.20 -15.76 -7.21
C TYR A 77 16.40 -17.00 -7.63
N ARG A 78 15.18 -16.83 -8.14
CA ARG A 78 14.29 -17.96 -8.50
C ARG A 78 13.93 -18.03 -9.99
N GLY A 79 14.27 -17.01 -10.77
CA GLY A 79 13.93 -16.95 -12.20
C GLY A 79 12.51 -16.47 -12.50
N ASP A 80 11.80 -15.92 -11.50
CA ASP A 80 10.43 -15.40 -11.59
C ASP A 80 10.40 -13.88 -11.41
N LEU A 81 11.38 -13.16 -11.96
CA LEU A 81 11.58 -11.73 -11.73
C LEU A 81 10.32 -10.88 -12.04
N THR A 82 9.60 -11.25 -13.10
CA THR A 82 8.40 -10.57 -13.58
C THR A 82 7.11 -10.99 -12.85
N ASP A 83 7.17 -11.98 -11.96
CA ASP A 83 6.03 -12.41 -11.13
C ASP A 83 5.83 -11.44 -9.96
N ILE A 84 5.41 -10.21 -10.28
CA ILE A 84 5.37 -9.10 -9.32
C ILE A 84 4.22 -9.25 -8.32
N ARG A 85 3.12 -9.84 -8.77
CA ARG A 85 1.82 -9.92 -8.09
C ARG A 85 1.13 -11.24 -8.40
N PRO A 86 0.33 -11.78 -7.47
CA PRO A 86 -0.50 -12.94 -7.76
C PRO A 86 -1.56 -12.59 -8.81
N ASP A 87 -2.03 -13.59 -9.55
CA ASP A 87 -3.03 -13.45 -10.62
C ASP A 87 -4.34 -12.80 -10.15
N ASN A 88 -4.66 -12.92 -8.85
CA ASN A 88 -5.85 -12.35 -8.25
C ASN A 88 -5.65 -10.93 -7.69
N ALA A 89 -4.52 -10.26 -7.97
CA ALA A 89 -4.29 -8.90 -7.51
C ALA A 89 -5.37 -7.93 -8.03
N VAL A 90 -5.79 -7.01 -7.17
CA VAL A 90 -6.85 -6.05 -7.47
C VAL A 90 -6.32 -4.63 -7.40
N SER A 91 -6.93 -3.72 -8.17
CA SER A 91 -6.66 -2.29 -8.04
C SER A 91 -7.07 -1.82 -6.64
N PHE A 92 -6.14 -1.18 -5.95
CA PHE A 92 -6.36 -0.68 -4.61
C PHE A 92 -6.88 0.76 -4.63
N PHE A 93 -6.25 1.63 -5.43
CA PHE A 93 -6.63 3.04 -5.53
C PHE A 93 -7.95 3.22 -6.26
N THR A 94 -8.88 3.93 -5.62
CA THR A 94 -10.11 4.38 -6.26
C THR A 94 -9.79 5.60 -7.12
N GLN A 95 -9.91 5.47 -8.43
CA GLN A 95 -10.02 6.62 -9.32
C GLN A 95 -11.44 7.19 -9.16
N LYS A 96 -11.53 8.48 -8.83
CA LYS A 96 -12.75 9.25 -9.02
C LYS A 96 -12.55 10.19 -10.20
#